data_AF-A0A7Z1TNR6-F1
#
_entry.id   AF-A0A7Z1TNR6-F1
#
_cell.length_a   1.000
_cell.length_b   1.000
_cell.length_c   1.000
_cell.angle_alpha   90.00
_cell.angle_beta   90.00
_cell.angle_gamma   90.00
#
_symmetry.space_group_name_H-M   'P 1'
#
loop_
_entity.id
_entity.type
_entity.pdbx_description
1 polymer ?
#
loop_
_entity_poly.entity_id
_entity_poly.type
_entity_poly.pdbx_seq_one_letter_code
_entity_poly.pdbx_strand_id
1 'polypeptide(L)' 'EKIVPRIIPHEESVAKASERKAYYITVATNAINPLQDAVDLGDATDEEKRQLLLWKRYRVEVNRIDVTKAPDIEWPEQPA' A
#
# COMPACT_ATOMS: atom_id res chain seq x y z
N GLU A 1 -13.94 -15.53 32.60
CA GLU A 1 -14.13 -16.24 31.31
C GLU A 1 -12.79 -16.70 30.73
N LYS A 2 -12.78 -17.77 29.92
CA LYS A 2 -11.63 -18.06 29.04
C LYS A 2 -11.87 -17.32 27.74
N ILE A 3 -11.03 -16.32 27.44
CA ILE A 3 -11.05 -15.64 26.15
C ILE A 3 -10.58 -16.68 25.13
N VAL A 4 -11.51 -17.34 24.45
CA VAL A 4 -11.18 -18.26 23.37
C VAL A 4 -10.66 -17.39 22.23
N PRO A 5 -9.38 -17.49 21.82
CA PRO A 5 -8.86 -16.69 20.73
C PRO A 5 -9.71 -17.00 19.49
N ARG A 6 -10.35 -15.97 18.95
CA ARG A 6 -11.16 -16.09 17.74
C ARG A 6 -10.24 -16.53 16.61
N ILE A 7 -10.34 -17.80 16.23
CA ILE A 7 -9.70 -18.32 15.02
C ILE A 7 -10.38 -17.59 13.87
N ILE A 8 -9.71 -16.57 13.34
CA ILE A 8 -10.19 -15.87 12.15
C ILE A 8 -10.07 -16.88 11.01
N PRO A 9 -11.18 -17.25 10.33
CA PRO A 9 -11.11 -18.12 9.17
C PRO A 9 -10.13 -17.56 8.14
N HIS A 10 -9.41 -18.44 7.45
CA HIS A 10 -8.43 -18.03 6.46
C HIS A 10 -9.04 -17.07 5.42
N GLU A 11 -10.27 -17.34 4.97
CA GLU A 11 -11.04 -16.47 4.08
C GLU A 11 -11.27 -15.06 4.65
N GLU A 12 -11.61 -14.92 5.94
CA GLU A 12 -11.75 -13.62 6.61
C GLU A 12 -10.40 -12.89 6.70
N SER A 13 -9.28 -13.62 6.83
CA SER A 13 -7.93 -13.05 6.81
C SER A 13 -7.54 -12.54 5.42
N VAL A 14 -7.88 -13.29 4.37
CA VAL A 14 -7.66 -12.90 2.97
C VAL A 14 -8.53 -11.69 2.60
N ALA A 15 -9.78 -11.64 3.07
CA ALA A 15 -10.66 -10.49 2.88
C ALA A 15 -10.06 -9.21 3.52
N LYS A 16 -9.63 -9.28 4.78
CA LYS A 16 -8.95 -8.17 5.47
C LYS A 16 -7.65 -7.75 4.78
N ALA A 17 -6.86 -8.70 4.30
CA ALA A 17 -5.65 -8.41 3.54
C ALA A 17 -5.97 -7.71 2.20
N SER A 18 -7.06 -8.08 1.55
CA SER A 18 -7.53 -7.44 0.31
C SER A 18 -7.97 -5.99 0.54
N GLU A 19 -8.74 -5.74 1.60
CA GLU A 19 -9.13 -4.38 2.02
C GLU A 19 -7.89 -3.53 2.34
N ARG A 20 -6.93 -4.10 3.08
CA ARG A 20 -5.68 -3.42 3.42
C ARG A 20 -4.83 -3.10 2.19
N LYS A 21 -4.75 -4.02 1.23
CA LYS A 21 -4.11 -3.78 -0.08
C LYS A 21 -4.77 -2.61 -0.80
N ALA A 22 -6.10 -2.61 -0.91
CA ALA A 22 -6.85 -1.53 -1.56
C ALA A 22 -6.61 -0.17 -0.87
N TYR A 23 -6.58 -0.15 0.47
CA TYR A 23 -6.23 1.04 1.24
C TYR A 23 -4.83 1.55 0.90
N TYR A 24 -3.80 0.70 0.91
CA TYR A 24 -2.43 1.11 0.59
C TYR A 24 -2.26 1.60 -0.85
N ILE A 25 -2.95 0.99 -1.81
CA ILE A 25 -2.98 1.47 -3.20
C ILE A 25 -3.63 2.85 -3.29
N THR A 26 -4.69 3.09 -2.54
CA THR A 26 -5.38 4.40 -2.48
C THR A 26 -4.46 5.46 -1.88
N VAL A 27 -3.81 5.17 -0.74
CA VAL A 27 -2.84 6.08 -0.11
C VAL A 27 -1.72 6.42 -1.09
N ALA A 28 -1.11 5.42 -1.72
CA ALA A 28 -0.03 5.65 -2.67
C ALA A 28 -0.50 6.47 -3.87
N THR A 29 -1.71 6.23 -4.37
CA THR A 29 -2.27 7.00 -5.49
C THR A 29 -2.52 8.45 -5.11
N ASN A 30 -3.05 8.69 -3.92
CA ASN A 30 -3.27 10.05 -3.42
C ASN A 30 -1.96 10.83 -3.20
N ALA A 31 -0.87 10.15 -2.83
CA ALA A 31 0.46 10.77 -2.76
C ALA A 31 1.07 11.00 -4.16
N ILE A 32 0.88 10.05 -5.09
CA ILE A 32 1.43 10.13 -6.45
C ILE A 32 0.79 11.25 -7.26
N ASN A 33 -0.53 11.45 -7.17
CA ASN A 33 -1.25 12.40 -8.02
C ASN A 33 -0.66 13.82 -7.99
N PRO A 34 -0.53 14.52 -6.84
CA PRO A 34 0.03 15.87 -6.82
C PRO A 34 1.50 15.92 -7.25
N LEU A 35 2.28 14.88 -6.94
CA LEU A 35 3.69 14.78 -7.36
C LEU A 35 3.81 14.59 -8.88
N GLN A 36 2.89 13.82 -9.46
CA GLN A 36 2.83 13.62 -10.90
C GLN A 36 2.36 14.89 -11.60
N ASP A 37 1.36 15.60 -11.06
CA ASP A 37 0.92 16.89 -11.57
C ASP A 37 2.08 17.89 -11.62
N ALA A 38 2.88 17.98 -10.56
CA ALA A 38 4.07 18.84 -10.53
C ALA A 38 5.12 18.44 -11.59
N VAL A 39 5.31 17.14 -11.84
CA VAL A 39 6.21 16.66 -12.91
C VAL A 39 5.67 17.00 -14.29
N ASP A 40 4.36 16.81 -14.50
CA ASP A 40 3.69 17.04 -15.78
C ASP A 40 3.64 18.53 -16.13
N LEU A 41 3.53 19.40 -15.12
CA LEU A 41 3.61 20.86 -15.26
C LEU A 41 5.04 21.38 -15.40
N GLY A 42 6.05 20.55 -15.11
CA GLY A 42 7.46 20.94 -15.12
C GLY A 42 7.93 21.70 -13.87
N ASP A 43 7.08 21.82 -12.86
CA ASP A 43 7.33 22.56 -11.61
C ASP A 43 7.94 21.67 -10.50
N ALA A 44 8.03 20.36 -10.71
CA ALA A 44 8.53 19.43 -9.70
C ALA A 44 10.02 19.65 -9.37
N THR A 45 10.26 19.82 -8.08
CA THR A 45 11.59 19.80 -7.45
C THR A 45 12.24 18.41 -7.56
N ASP A 46 13.55 18.34 -7.37
CA ASP A 46 14.26 17.07 -7.34
C ASP A 46 13.82 16.16 -6.19
N GLU A 47 13.37 16.74 -5.07
CA GLU A 47 12.80 15.96 -3.97
C GLU A 47 11.44 15.36 -4.35
N GLU A 48 10.54 16.15 -4.96
CA GLU A 48 9.24 15.63 -5.41
C GLU A 48 9.41 14.53 -6.46
N LYS A 49 10.40 14.63 -7.35
CA LYS A 49 10.72 13.57 -8.31
C LYS A 49 11.22 12.30 -7.62
N ARG A 50 12.05 12.42 -6.58
CA ARG A 50 12.49 11.28 -5.75
C ARG A 50 11.31 10.64 -5.03
N GLN A 51 10.46 11.45 -4.41
CA GLN A 51 9.26 11.00 -3.70
C GLN A 51 8.29 10.29 -4.64
N LEU A 52 8.06 10.84 -5.84
CA LEU A 52 7.22 10.22 -6.86
C LEU A 52 7.72 8.81 -7.22
N LEU A 53 9.03 8.65 -7.34
CA LEU A 53 9.65 7.35 -7.63
C LEU A 53 9.48 6.36 -6.47
N LEU A 54 9.67 6.80 -5.22
CA LEU A 54 9.46 5.97 -4.03
C LEU A 54 8.01 5.51 -3.92
N TRP A 55 7.05 6.43 -4.05
CA TRP A 55 5.63 6.10 -4.01
C TRP A 55 5.20 5.18 -5.16
N LYS A 56 5.72 5.38 -6.38
CA LYS A 56 5.46 4.48 -7.51
C LYS A 56 5.99 3.06 -7.24
N ARG A 57 7.19 2.92 -6.67
CA ARG A 57 7.75 1.61 -6.28
C ARG A 57 6.90 0.94 -5.21
N TYR A 58 6.58 1.66 -4.14
CA TYR A 58 5.70 1.19 -3.06
C TYR A 58 4.36 0.68 -3.62
N ARG A 59 3.69 1.46 -4.49
CA ARG A 59 2.43 1.05 -5.11
C ARG A 59 2.55 -0.24 -5.93
N VAL A 60 3.67 -0.42 -6.63
CA VAL A 60 3.94 -1.64 -7.40
C VAL A 60 4.18 -2.84 -6.47
N GLU A 61 4.93 -2.65 -5.39
CA GLU A 61 5.19 -3.70 -4.39
C GLU A 61 3.89 -4.14 -3.71
N VAL A 62 3.08 -3.19 -3.24
CA VAL A 62 1.75 -3.47 -2.68
C VAL A 62 0.86 -4.21 -3.68
N ASN A 63 0.86 -3.80 -4.96
CA ASN A 63 0.06 -4.46 -6.00
C ASN A 63 0.48 -5.92 -6.24
N ARG A 64 1.76 -6.26 -6.02
CA ARG A 64 2.30 -7.62 -6.19
C ARG A 64 2.04 -8.53 -5.00
N ILE A 65 1.58 -7.99 -3.87
CA ILE A 65 1.26 -8.80 -2.69
C ILE A 65 0.14 -9.79 -3.02
N ASP A 66 0.43 -11.05 -2.74
CA ASP A 66 -0.52 -12.14 -2.78
C ASP A 66 -1.25 -12.23 -1.44
N VAL A 67 -2.51 -11.76 -1.43
CA VAL A 67 -3.37 -11.71 -0.25
C VAL A 67 -3.80 -13.08 0.24
N THR A 68 -3.65 -14.13 -0.58
CA THR A 68 -3.98 -15.52 -0.19
C THR A 68 -3.00 -16.09 0.84
N LYS A 69 -1.86 -15.42 1.08
CA LYS A 69 -0.89 -15.80 2.12
C LYS A 69 -1.29 -15.32 3.52
N ALA A 70 -2.42 -14.63 3.65
CA ALA A 70 -2.89 -14.13 4.95
C ALA A 70 -3.04 -15.26 5.99
N PRO A 71 -2.68 -15.01 7.26
CA PRO A 71 -2.27 -13.72 7.83
C PRO A 71 -0.79 -13.38 7.67
N ASP A 72 0.03 -14.26 7.09
CA ASP A 72 1.48 -14.13 6.97
C ASP A 72 1.87 -13.31 5.74
N ILE A 73 1.64 -12.00 5.82
CA ILE A 73 1.96 -11.04 4.76
C ILE A 73 2.85 -9.95 5.32
N GLU A 74 4.03 -9.82 4.75
CA GLU A 74 4.91 -8.67 4.96
C GLU A 74 4.48 -7.52 4.04
N TRP A 75 4.05 -6.43 4.65
CA TRP A 75 3.67 -5.21 3.92
C TRP A 75 4.90 -4.32 3.76
N PRO A 76 5.13 -3.72 2.58
CA PRO A 76 6.22 -2.78 2.37
C PRO A 76 6.04 -1.55 3.27
N GLU A 77 7.15 -0.90 3.61
CA GLU A 77 7.13 0.34 4.37
C GLU A 77 6.68 1.51 3.48
N GLN A 78 5.83 2.38 4.03
CA GLN A 78 5.38 3.58 3.34
C GLN A 78 6.54 4.58 3.23
N PRO A 79 6.73 5.23 2.06
CA PRO A 79 7.65 6.35 1.92
C PRO A 79 7.28 7.51 2.86
N ALA A 80 8.30 8.25 3.31
CA ALA A 80 8.16 9.41 4.19
C ALA A 80 8.05 10.73 3.41
#